data_AF-S3L9N5-F1
#
_entry.id   AF-S3L9N5-F1
#
_cell.length_a   1.000
_cell.length_b   1.000
_cell.length_c   1.000
_cell.angle_alpha   90.00
_cell.angle_beta   90.00
_cell.angle_gamma   90.00
#
_symmetry.space_group_name_H-M   'P 1'
#
loop_
_entity.id
_entity.type
_entity.pdbx_description
1 polymer ?
#
loop_
_entity_poly.entity_id
_entity_poly.type
_entity_poly.pdbx_seq_one_letter_code
_entity_poly.pdbx_strand_id
1 'polypeptide(L)'
;MVFDKSRVYTALNADELPIGSRCVFADTIHDLRKKVESDSVQRHVYVLRAVRDGCEKERFEEDVNTTFLLAYLIEPPAEPKYKPFESVDKAMEAIKAHGGWVKDKTTDNLKLITSIGKISDSVASIGVGGSYYTFTTFLDRYVFADDGSPCGELVEE
;
A
#
# COMPACT_ATOMS: atom_id res chain seq x y z
N MET A 1 0.87 -21.69 -15.20
CA MET A 1 0.09 -21.94 -13.95
C MET A 1 -1.23 -22.58 -14.34
N VAL A 2 -1.82 -23.46 -13.53
CA VAL A 2 -3.18 -23.99 -13.77
C VAL A 2 -4.21 -22.97 -13.29
N PHE A 3 -5.24 -22.71 -14.10
CA PHE A 3 -6.29 -21.77 -13.74
C PHE A 3 -7.20 -22.31 -12.62
N ASP A 4 -7.24 -21.59 -11.50
CA ASP A 4 -8.07 -21.91 -10.34
C ASP A 4 -9.23 -20.91 -10.21
N LYS A 5 -10.46 -21.41 -10.33
CA LYS A 5 -11.68 -20.59 -10.26
C LYS A 5 -11.88 -19.95 -8.89
N SER A 6 -11.36 -20.54 -7.81
CA SER A 6 -11.50 -20.00 -6.45
C SER A 6 -10.77 -18.66 -6.27
N ARG A 7 -9.84 -18.35 -7.17
CA ARG A 7 -9.02 -17.13 -7.15
C ARG A 7 -9.61 -16.02 -8.03
N VAL A 8 -10.79 -16.25 -8.61
CA VAL A 8 -11.48 -15.29 -9.47
C VAL A 8 -12.41 -14.43 -8.63
N TYR A 9 -12.21 -13.13 -8.72
CA TYR A 9 -13.06 -12.12 -8.15
C TYR A 9 -13.90 -11.47 -9.26
N THR A 10 -15.14 -11.19 -8.91
CA THR A 10 -16.18 -10.64 -9.77
C THR A 10 -16.85 -9.47 -9.05
N ALA A 11 -17.82 -8.82 -9.68
CA ALA A 11 -18.58 -7.76 -9.02
C ALA A 11 -19.25 -8.20 -7.69
N LEU A 12 -19.56 -9.49 -7.52
CA LEU A 12 -20.24 -10.04 -6.33
C LEU A 12 -19.38 -10.09 -5.08
N ASN A 13 -18.07 -10.29 -5.23
CA ASN A 13 -17.12 -10.47 -4.13
C ASN A 13 -15.93 -9.51 -4.24
N ALA A 14 -16.06 -8.43 -5.02
CA ALA A 14 -14.96 -7.51 -5.29
C ALA A 14 -14.39 -6.89 -4.01
N ASP A 15 -15.25 -6.59 -3.04
CA ASP A 15 -14.89 -5.96 -1.76
C ASP A 15 -14.09 -6.90 -0.83
N GLU A 16 -14.08 -8.20 -1.13
CA GLU A 16 -13.27 -9.19 -0.41
C GLU A 16 -11.81 -9.24 -0.91
N LEU A 17 -11.51 -8.62 -2.07
CA LEU A 17 -10.17 -8.61 -2.64
C LEU A 17 -9.34 -7.47 -2.04
N PRO A 18 -8.26 -7.77 -1.29
CA PRO A 18 -7.49 -6.71 -0.64
C PRO A 18 -6.79 -5.80 -1.65
N ILE A 19 -6.92 -4.48 -1.47
CA ILE A 19 -6.16 -3.49 -2.25
C ILE A 19 -4.65 -3.74 -2.06
N GLY A 20 -3.88 -3.59 -3.14
CA GLY A 20 -2.46 -3.94 -3.19
C GLY A 20 -2.18 -5.40 -3.60
N SER A 21 -3.22 -6.24 -3.71
CA SER A 21 -3.08 -7.59 -4.27
C SER A 21 -2.52 -7.55 -5.68
N ARG A 22 -1.66 -8.51 -6.01
CA ARG A 22 -1.19 -8.70 -7.39
C ARG A 22 -2.13 -9.63 -8.11
N CYS A 23 -2.65 -9.15 -9.23
CA CYS A 23 -3.74 -9.80 -9.96
C CYS A 23 -3.47 -9.81 -11.46
N VAL A 24 -4.13 -10.72 -12.15
CA VAL A 24 -4.35 -10.62 -13.60
C VAL A 24 -5.76 -10.11 -13.82
N PHE A 25 -5.95 -9.11 -14.67
CA PHE A 25 -7.26 -8.53 -14.95
C PHE A 25 -7.75 -8.83 -16.36
N ALA A 26 -9.07 -8.97 -16.54
CA ALA A 26 -9.71 -9.15 -17.83
C ALA A 26 -11.23 -8.91 -17.77
N ASP A 27 -11.88 -8.79 -18.93
CA ASP A 27 -13.33 -8.63 -19.02
C ASP A 27 -14.06 -9.96 -19.30
N THR A 28 -13.31 -11.02 -19.61
CA THR A 28 -13.87 -12.35 -19.88
C THR A 28 -13.07 -13.43 -19.15
N ILE A 29 -13.77 -14.50 -18.74
CA ILE A 29 -13.13 -15.69 -18.17
C ILE A 29 -12.16 -16.34 -19.17
N HIS A 30 -12.44 -16.22 -20.47
CA HIS A 30 -11.56 -16.74 -21.52
C HIS A 30 -10.21 -16.02 -21.52
N ASP A 31 -10.21 -14.69 -21.52
CA ASP A 31 -8.98 -13.89 -21.52
C ASP A 31 -8.22 -14.03 -20.21
N LEU A 32 -8.94 -14.05 -19.09
CA LEU A 32 -8.36 -14.26 -17.76
C LEU A 32 -7.60 -15.59 -17.73
N ARG A 33 -8.24 -16.67 -18.19
CA ARG A 33 -7.62 -18.01 -18.28
C ARG A 33 -6.40 -18.00 -19.19
N LYS A 34 -6.53 -17.45 -20.40
CA LYS A 34 -5.44 -17.38 -21.38
C LYS A 34 -4.22 -16.63 -20.83
N LYS A 35 -4.41 -15.52 -20.12
CA LYS A 35 -3.34 -14.74 -19.49
C LYS A 35 -2.67 -15.51 -18.35
N VAL A 36 -3.47 -16.16 -17.50
CA VAL A 36 -3.01 -16.96 -16.34
C VAL A 36 -2.20 -18.20 -16.76
N GLU A 37 -2.65 -18.88 -17.81
CA GLU A 37 -2.03 -20.12 -18.30
C GLU A 37 -0.85 -19.85 -19.24
N SER A 38 -0.64 -18.59 -19.67
CA SER A 38 0.50 -18.21 -20.49
C SER A 38 1.83 -18.43 -19.77
N ASP A 39 2.83 -18.89 -20.52
CA ASP A 39 4.24 -18.94 -20.08
C ASP A 39 4.78 -17.56 -19.66
N SER A 40 4.11 -16.49 -20.08
CA SER A 40 4.45 -15.09 -19.79
C SER A 40 3.46 -14.41 -18.84
N VAL A 41 2.80 -15.16 -17.94
CA VAL A 41 1.83 -14.63 -16.98
C VAL A 41 2.33 -13.39 -16.23
N GLN A 42 3.62 -13.34 -15.86
CA GLN A 42 4.23 -12.21 -15.15
C GLN A 42 4.10 -10.87 -15.87
N ARG A 43 3.98 -10.87 -17.21
CA ARG A 43 3.74 -9.64 -18.02
C ARG A 43 2.31 -9.12 -17.91
N HIS A 44 1.41 -9.91 -17.34
CA HIS A 44 -0.01 -9.64 -17.20
C HIS A 44 -0.42 -9.44 -15.73
N VAL A 45 0.55 -9.41 -14.82
CA VAL A 45 0.31 -9.22 -13.38
C VAL A 45 0.47 -7.74 -13.06
N TYR A 46 -0.58 -7.16 -12.50
CA TYR A 46 -0.65 -5.76 -12.08
C TYR A 46 -1.15 -5.67 -10.64
N VAL A 47 -0.94 -4.52 -9.99
CA VAL A 47 -1.41 -4.29 -8.63
C VAL A 47 -2.84 -3.77 -8.67
N LEU A 48 -3.71 -4.35 -7.82
CA LEU A 48 -5.05 -3.81 -7.58
C LEU A 48 -4.92 -2.49 -6.83
N ARG A 49 -5.26 -1.39 -7.50
CA ARG A 49 -5.20 -0.04 -6.93
C ARG A 49 -6.47 0.33 -6.18
N ALA A 50 -7.63 -0.06 -6.71
CA ALA A 50 -8.91 0.25 -6.09
C ALA A 50 -9.99 -0.76 -6.48
N VAL A 51 -10.98 -0.90 -5.61
CA VAL A 51 -12.25 -1.55 -5.89
C VAL A 51 -13.32 -0.46 -5.96
N ARG A 52 -13.98 -0.33 -7.12
CA ARG A 52 -15.02 0.68 -7.33
C ARG A 52 -16.34 0.28 -6.71
N ASP A 53 -17.22 1.27 -6.57
CA ASP A 53 -18.56 1.11 -6.02
C ASP A 53 -19.39 0.03 -6.76
N GLY A 54 -20.36 -0.56 -6.06
CA GLY A 54 -21.23 -1.61 -6.61
C GLY A 54 -22.13 -1.17 -7.77
N CYS A 55 -22.29 0.13 -8.02
CA CYS A 55 -23.00 0.64 -9.18
C CYS A 55 -22.20 0.55 -10.48
N GLU A 56 -20.87 0.40 -10.38
CA GLU A 56 -19.97 0.29 -11.54
C GLU A 56 -19.90 -1.16 -12.02
N LYS A 57 -19.91 -1.35 -13.35
CA LYS A 57 -19.76 -2.69 -13.94
C LYS A 57 -18.33 -3.20 -13.76
N GLU A 58 -17.36 -2.36 -14.07
CA GLU A 58 -15.93 -2.66 -13.97
C GLU A 58 -15.42 -2.20 -12.61
N ARG A 59 -15.40 -3.14 -11.66
CA ARG A 59 -15.07 -2.82 -10.27
C ARG A 59 -13.58 -2.85 -9.96
N PHE A 60 -12.75 -3.49 -10.78
CA PHE A 60 -11.33 -3.66 -10.48
C PHE A 60 -10.48 -2.64 -11.24
N GLU A 61 -9.76 -1.78 -10.51
CA GLU A 61 -8.85 -0.79 -11.09
C GLU A 61 -7.39 -1.21 -10.88
N GLU A 62 -6.64 -1.34 -11.97
CA GLU A 62 -5.20 -1.62 -11.92
C GLU A 62 -4.36 -0.35 -11.70
N ASP A 63 -3.08 -0.52 -11.38
CA ASP A 63 -2.13 0.57 -11.08
C ASP A 63 -1.94 1.60 -12.20
N VAL A 64 -2.22 1.23 -13.46
CA VAL A 64 -2.19 2.15 -14.62
C VAL A 64 -3.55 2.82 -14.94
N ASN A 65 -4.53 2.75 -14.03
CA ASN A 65 -5.88 3.34 -14.15
C ASN A 65 -6.81 2.68 -15.18
N THR A 66 -6.56 1.44 -15.59
CA THR A 66 -7.51 0.67 -16.40
C THR A 66 -8.49 -0.09 -15.50
N THR A 67 -9.76 -0.19 -15.92
CA THR A 67 -10.81 -0.90 -15.18
C THR A 67 -11.20 -2.20 -15.86
N PHE A 68 -11.58 -3.20 -15.06
CA PHE A 68 -11.95 -4.53 -15.55
C PHE A 68 -13.12 -5.15 -14.78
N LEU A 69 -13.83 -6.07 -15.42
CA LEU A 69 -14.93 -6.83 -14.83
C LEU A 69 -14.46 -7.94 -13.88
N LEU A 70 -13.28 -8.51 -14.13
CA LEU A 70 -12.76 -9.68 -13.42
C LEU A 70 -11.31 -9.47 -12.98
N ALA A 71 -10.99 -9.99 -11.81
CA ALA A 71 -9.63 -10.10 -11.30
C ALA A 71 -9.31 -11.56 -10.94
N TYR A 72 -8.09 -12.00 -11.23
CA TYR A 72 -7.55 -13.26 -10.77
C TYR A 72 -6.42 -12.99 -9.79
N LEU A 73 -6.59 -13.38 -8.53
CA LEU A 73 -5.58 -13.17 -7.49
C LEU A 73 -4.34 -14.05 -7.74
N ILE A 74 -3.16 -13.45 -7.83
CA ILE A 74 -1.85 -14.12 -7.96
C ILE A 74 -1.17 -14.22 -6.60
N GLU A 75 -1.21 -13.15 -5.84
CA GLU A 75 -0.76 -13.11 -4.45
C GLU A 75 -1.49 -11.98 -3.72
N PRO A 76 -1.86 -12.19 -2.44
CA PRO A 76 -2.37 -11.11 -1.59
C PRO A 76 -1.34 -9.97 -1.53
N PRO A 77 -1.73 -8.75 -1.08
CA PRO A 77 -0.74 -7.71 -0.83
C PRO A 77 0.34 -8.27 0.09
N ALA A 78 1.59 -7.95 -0.21
CA ALA A 78 2.65 -8.22 0.73
C ALA A 78 2.28 -7.57 2.07
N GLU A 79 2.41 -8.31 3.17
CA GLU A 79 2.20 -7.73 4.48
C GLU A 79 3.07 -6.48 4.61
N PRO A 80 2.53 -5.39 5.17
CA PRO A 80 3.30 -4.17 5.32
C PRO A 80 4.49 -4.47 6.22
N LYS A 81 5.69 -4.50 5.62
CA LYS A 81 6.96 -4.69 6.34
C LYS A 81 7.17 -3.68 7.44
N TYR A 82 6.46 -2.55 7.37
CA TYR A 82 6.53 -1.48 8.35
C TYR A 82 5.14 -1.16 8.87
N LYS A 83 5.03 -1.00 10.19
CA LYS A 83 3.85 -0.49 10.88
C LYS A 83 4.15 0.90 11.45
N PRO A 84 3.12 1.71 11.75
CA PRO A 84 3.32 2.97 12.46
C PRO A 84 4.05 2.74 13.77
N PHE A 85 4.82 3.73 14.23
CA PHE A 85 5.42 3.66 15.57
C PHE A 85 4.35 3.44 16.63
N GLU A 86 4.58 2.50 17.54
CA GLU A 86 3.68 2.16 18.63
C GLU A 86 3.71 3.21 19.74
N SER A 87 4.82 3.95 19.86
CA SER A 87 5.01 4.94 20.90
C SER A 87 5.91 6.10 20.48
N VAL A 88 5.82 7.18 21.24
CA VAL A 88 6.72 8.35 21.13
C VAL A 88 8.18 7.94 21.33
N ASP A 89 8.45 7.02 22.24
CA ASP A 89 9.82 6.59 22.55
C ASP A 89 10.44 5.85 21.37
N LYS A 90 9.72 4.90 20.78
CA LYS A 90 10.19 4.17 19.58
C LYS A 90 10.39 5.10 18.38
N ALA A 91 9.47 6.04 18.16
CA ALA A 91 9.63 7.05 17.13
C ALA A 91 10.91 7.89 17.38
N MET A 92 11.13 8.32 18.62
CA MET A 92 12.30 9.12 19.00
C MET A 92 13.62 8.36 18.81
N GLU A 93 13.65 7.07 19.13
CA GLU A 93 14.82 6.22 18.91
C GLU A 93 15.18 6.13 17.43
N ALA A 94 14.21 5.79 16.57
CA ALA A 94 14.42 5.74 15.13
C ALA A 94 14.85 7.10 14.56
N ILE A 95 14.20 8.18 14.98
CA ILE A 95 14.49 9.53 14.49
C ILE A 95 15.91 9.99 14.87
N LYS A 96 16.39 9.61 16.04
CA LYS A 96 17.79 9.84 16.45
C LYS A 96 18.77 9.05 15.59
N ALA A 97 18.45 7.80 15.25
CA ALA A 97 19.28 6.97 14.39
C ALA A 97 19.40 7.57 12.97
N HIS A 98 18.32 8.16 12.46
CA HIS A 98 18.21 8.71 11.10
C HIS A 98 18.46 10.23 10.99
N GLY A 99 18.94 10.87 12.07
CA GLY A 99 19.34 12.29 12.05
C GLY A 99 18.20 13.31 11.92
N GLY A 100 16.94 12.90 12.00
CA GLY A 100 15.78 13.80 12.09
C GLY A 100 15.28 14.45 10.79
N TRP A 101 15.82 14.05 9.63
CA TRP A 101 15.38 14.55 8.33
C TRP A 101 14.58 13.49 7.58
N VAL A 102 13.53 13.94 6.86
CA VAL A 102 12.66 13.06 6.06
C VAL A 102 12.38 13.63 4.69
N LYS A 103 12.02 12.79 3.74
CA LYS A 103 11.54 13.17 2.41
C LYS A 103 10.05 12.88 2.27
N ASP A 104 9.32 13.83 1.71
CA ASP A 104 7.91 13.65 1.33
C ASP A 104 7.84 12.74 0.10
N LYS A 105 7.17 11.58 0.20
CA LYS A 105 7.14 10.57 -0.88
C LYS A 105 6.52 11.08 -2.17
N THR A 106 5.67 12.11 -2.12
CA THR A 106 4.99 12.66 -3.31
C THR A 106 5.83 13.73 -3.99
N THR A 107 6.49 14.58 -3.21
CA THR A 107 7.19 15.77 -3.74
C THR A 107 8.71 15.65 -3.72
N ASP A 108 9.26 14.62 -3.09
CA ASP A 108 10.68 14.41 -2.81
C ASP A 108 11.36 15.55 -2.02
N ASN A 109 10.56 16.45 -1.44
CA ASN A 109 11.05 17.58 -0.66
C ASN A 109 11.60 17.12 0.70
N LEU A 110 12.80 17.60 1.02
CA LEU A 110 13.43 17.41 2.33
C LEU A 110 12.73 18.26 3.40
N LYS A 111 12.36 17.64 4.52
CA LYS A 111 11.73 18.31 5.66
C LYS A 111 12.38 17.87 6.98
N LEU A 112 12.49 18.82 7.91
CA LEU A 112 12.97 18.56 9.26
C LEU A 112 11.80 18.12 10.16
N ILE A 113 12.03 17.11 10.99
CA ILE A 113 11.16 16.76 12.09
C ILE A 113 11.35 17.79 13.20
N THR A 114 10.30 18.51 13.54
CA THR A 114 10.36 19.66 14.46
C THR A 114 9.84 19.35 15.87
N SER A 115 9.02 18.31 16.03
CA SER A 115 8.50 17.92 17.34
C SER A 115 7.98 16.48 17.33
N ILE A 116 7.97 15.85 18.50
CA ILE A 116 7.27 14.58 18.76
C ILE A 116 6.54 14.75 20.09
N GLY A 117 5.31 14.27 20.16
CA GLY A 117 4.54 14.33 21.38
C GLY A 117 3.18 13.66 21.21
N LYS A 118 2.19 14.23 21.88
CA LYS A 118 0.82 13.75 21.87
C LYS A 118 -0.12 14.91 21.55
N ILE A 119 -1.05 14.72 20.62
CA ILE A 119 -2.17 15.65 20.38
C ILE A 119 -3.24 15.47 21.46
N SER A 120 -3.39 14.25 21.99
CA SER A 120 -4.24 13.91 23.14
C SER A 120 -3.67 12.70 23.87
N ASP A 121 -4.19 12.35 25.05
CA ASP A 121 -3.67 11.27 25.89
C ASP A 121 -3.44 9.94 25.14
N SER A 122 -4.27 9.66 24.13
CA SER A 122 -4.24 8.45 23.30
C SER A 122 -3.67 8.62 21.89
N VAL A 123 -3.39 9.84 21.42
CA VAL A 123 -2.96 10.09 20.04
C VAL A 123 -1.57 10.73 20.02
N ALA A 124 -0.57 9.92 19.68
CA ALA A 124 0.78 10.39 19.41
C ALA A 124 0.87 11.15 18.09
N SER A 125 1.79 12.11 18.03
CA SER A 125 1.95 13.00 16.88
C SER A 125 3.39 13.39 16.63
N ILE A 126 3.68 13.68 15.37
CA ILE A 126 4.97 14.18 14.91
C ILE A 126 4.80 15.44 14.07
N GLY A 127 5.59 16.46 14.39
CA GLY A 127 5.69 17.70 13.64
C GLY A 127 6.73 17.58 12.54
N VAL A 128 6.36 17.89 11.29
CA VAL A 128 7.26 17.88 10.13
C VAL A 128 7.01 19.15 9.31
N GLY A 129 8.05 19.98 9.12
CA GLY A 129 7.96 21.19 8.30
C GLY A 129 6.83 22.16 8.70
N GLY A 130 6.46 22.21 9.99
CA GLY A 130 5.41 23.08 10.53
C GLY A 130 3.99 22.49 10.50
N SER A 131 3.81 21.25 10.06
CA SER A 131 2.53 20.51 10.13
C SER A 131 2.62 19.33 11.10
N TYR A 132 1.49 18.89 11.66
CA TYR A 132 1.42 17.74 12.56
C TYR A 132 0.76 16.54 11.90
N TYR A 133 1.30 15.35 12.15
CA TYR A 133 0.84 14.09 11.59
C TYR A 133 0.71 13.04 12.68
N THR A 134 -0.23 12.10 12.53
CA THR A 134 -0.22 10.85 13.30
C THR A 134 0.92 9.96 12.81
N PHE A 135 1.30 8.95 13.58
CA PHE A 135 2.32 7.99 13.12
C PHE A 135 1.89 7.20 11.87
N THR A 136 0.60 6.93 11.70
CA THR A 136 0.07 6.32 10.47
C THR A 136 0.33 7.19 9.26
N THR A 137 -0.10 8.47 9.32
CA THR A 137 0.12 9.39 8.20
C THR A 137 1.60 9.71 7.99
N PHE A 138 2.40 9.68 9.06
CA PHE A 138 3.85 9.85 8.95
C PHE A 138 4.51 8.72 8.18
N LEU A 139 4.21 7.46 8.52
CA LEU A 139 4.67 6.28 7.78
C LEU A 139 4.23 6.33 6.32
N ASP A 140 2.98 6.70 6.06
CA ASP A 140 2.43 6.73 4.70
C ASP A 140 3.10 7.79 3.84
N ARG A 141 3.36 8.97 4.39
CA ARG A 141 3.76 10.16 3.62
C ARG A 141 5.27 10.38 3.54
N TYR A 142 6.04 9.87 4.49
CA TYR A 142 7.46 10.21 4.63
C TYR A 142 8.38 8.97 4.65
N VAL A 143 9.62 9.17 4.24
CA VAL A 143 10.75 8.24 4.40
C VAL A 143 11.92 8.97 5.06
N PHE A 144 12.78 8.25 5.77
CA PHE A 144 14.00 8.82 6.33
C PHE A 144 14.95 9.27 5.22
N ALA A 145 15.54 10.44 5.37
CA ALA A 145 16.26 11.11 4.28
C ALA A 145 17.67 10.54 4.02
N ASP A 146 18.27 9.90 5.03
CA ASP A 146 19.61 9.33 5.01
C ASP A 146 19.69 8.03 4.21
N ASP A 147 18.71 7.13 4.38
CA ASP A 147 18.71 5.80 3.74
C ASP A 147 17.46 5.47 2.93
N GLY A 148 16.43 6.33 2.97
CA GLY A 148 15.16 6.12 2.26
C GLY A 148 14.23 5.09 2.91
N SER A 149 14.53 4.62 4.12
CA SER A 149 13.69 3.66 4.83
C SER A 149 12.34 4.27 5.25
N PRO A 150 11.26 3.47 5.33
CA PRO A 150 9.96 3.95 5.79
C PRO A 150 9.98 4.48 7.22
N CYS A 151 9.25 5.55 7.48
CA CYS A 151 9.14 6.17 8.79
C CYS A 151 8.19 5.39 9.75
N GLY A 152 8.56 4.17 10.10
CA GLY A 152 7.82 3.30 11.02
C GLY A 152 8.69 2.18 11.58
N GLU A 153 8.06 1.24 12.27
CA GLU A 153 8.72 0.07 12.83
C GLU A 153 8.69 -1.07 11.84
N LEU A 154 9.83 -1.73 11.64
CA LEU A 154 9.87 -2.99 10.92
C LEU A 154 9.04 -4.02 11.71
N VAL A 155 8.12 -4.69 11.02
CA VAL A 155 7.41 -5.85 11.57
C VAL A 155 8.38 -7.03 11.42
N GLU A 156 8.99 -7.44 12.53
CA GLU A 156 9.79 -8.69 12.56
C GLU A 156 8.84 -9.88 12.32
N GLU A 157 9.24 -10.79 11.43
CA GLU A 157 8.54 -12.06 11.14
C GLU A 157 8.66 -13.07 12.28
#